data_AF-A0A5C4VFE9-F1
#
_entry.id   AF-A0A5C4VFE9-F1
#
_cell.length_a   1.000
_cell.length_b   1.000
_cell.length_c   1.000
_cell.angle_alpha   90.00
_cell.angle_beta   90.00
_cell.angle_gamma   90.00
#
_symmetry.space_group_name_H-M   'P 1'
#
loop_
_entity.id
_entity.type
_entity.pdbx_description
1 polymer ?
#
loop_
_entity_poly.entity_id
_entity_poly.type
_entity_poly.pdbx_seq_one_letter_code
_entity_poly.pdbx_strand_id
1 'polypeptide(L)'
;MMNASAPLDEAYLRLHRTGPEFGGDRDGNHGLANHGPMAAEVLVRRGHGAQVSPWLDTYLARLIELPSSREPINEQNLRDALGGGRARVGDWAEYFTRQMAEHPWLHVLTTWWPVLLPGITAGATHGAIRVGHAVRSLTGGVGELARAELAHALAFWAARCRPIPGATPPSGNLSPEQALAGIPHLADQSGVIARRLARLADVPGWPAAQAALRAPANADDVPKLLDELVRAATVRYLHHAHGSPILLVHTATAPNAIKHTLPALPPEMWAPSLAAVWSAVAAIVSAYEPGHTVPQAELPDVPRADDPIAELLERAVANGDEHVIKFTDTAVDVYQASGDPDALRAAVRARHLIVPE
;
A
#
# COMPACT_ATOMS: atom_id res chain seq x y z
N MET A 1 -30.75 9.46 5.90
CA MET A 1 -29.29 9.33 5.66
C MET A 1 -28.91 7.93 6.11
N MET A 2 -28.64 7.01 5.17
CA MET A 2 -28.10 5.71 5.54
C MET A 2 -26.74 5.94 6.21
N ASN A 3 -26.49 5.29 7.33
CA ASN A 3 -25.25 5.43 8.07
C ASN A 3 -24.10 4.95 7.17
N ALA A 4 -23.28 5.87 6.65
CA ALA A 4 -22.18 5.54 5.73
C ALA A 4 -21.17 4.57 6.36
N SER A 5 -21.14 4.42 7.70
CA SER A 5 -20.32 3.43 8.38
C SER A 5 -20.83 2.00 8.23
N ALA A 6 -22.13 1.77 8.03
CA ALA A 6 -22.73 0.44 8.14
C ALA A 6 -22.15 -0.61 7.17
N PRO A 7 -21.92 -0.31 5.87
CA PRO A 7 -21.28 -1.27 4.96
C PRO A 7 -19.81 -1.53 5.30
N LEU A 8 -19.08 -0.52 5.78
CA LEU A 8 -17.67 -0.68 6.16
C LEU A 8 -17.53 -1.47 7.46
N ASP A 9 -18.42 -1.22 8.42
CA ASP A 9 -18.51 -1.97 9.67
C ASP A 9 -18.83 -3.45 9.40
N GLU A 10 -19.78 -3.74 8.49
CA GLU A 10 -20.05 -5.10 8.03
C GLU A 10 -18.80 -5.75 7.42
N ALA A 11 -18.08 -5.04 6.55
CA ALA A 11 -16.87 -5.54 5.94
C ALA A 11 -15.81 -5.90 6.97
N TYR A 12 -15.54 -5.01 7.93
CA TYR A 12 -14.59 -5.24 9.00
C TYR A 12 -14.98 -6.45 9.86
N LEU A 13 -16.25 -6.59 10.26
CA LEU A 13 -16.73 -7.75 11.02
C LEU A 13 -16.44 -9.09 10.31
N ARG A 14 -16.64 -9.13 8.99
CA ARG A 14 -16.42 -10.32 8.18
C ARG A 14 -14.93 -10.61 7.98
N LEU A 15 -14.15 -9.56 7.67
CA LEU A 15 -12.73 -9.67 7.33
C LEU A 15 -11.82 -9.89 8.55
N HIS A 16 -12.17 -9.39 9.73
CA HIS A 16 -11.35 -9.53 10.94
C HIS A 16 -11.18 -10.99 11.40
N ARG A 17 -12.01 -11.91 10.89
CA ARG A 17 -11.87 -13.36 11.12
C ARG A 17 -10.83 -14.03 10.23
N THR A 18 -10.30 -13.30 9.25
CA THR A 18 -9.40 -13.81 8.22
C THR A 18 -7.98 -13.28 8.38
N GLY A 19 -7.01 -14.05 7.91
CA GLY A 19 -5.60 -13.67 7.93
C GLY A 19 -5.29 -12.49 7.02
N PRO A 20 -4.17 -11.77 7.27
CA PRO A 20 -3.69 -10.72 6.37
C PRO A 20 -3.07 -11.27 5.08
N GLU A 21 -2.95 -12.60 4.96
CA GLU A 21 -2.34 -13.29 3.83
C GLU A 21 -3.09 -14.61 3.58
N PHE A 22 -3.18 -15.03 2.32
CA PHE A 22 -3.80 -16.27 1.88
C PHE A 22 -3.03 -16.88 0.69
N GLY A 23 -3.30 -18.15 0.38
CA GLY A 23 -2.46 -18.90 -0.55
C GLY A 23 -1.02 -19.08 -0.05
N GLY A 24 -0.14 -19.50 -0.96
CA GLY A 24 1.28 -19.71 -0.67
C GLY A 24 1.60 -21.00 0.11
N ASP A 25 2.89 -21.27 0.27
CA ASP A 25 3.39 -22.41 1.04
C ASP A 25 3.36 -22.17 2.57
N ARG A 26 3.82 -23.15 3.35
CA ARG A 26 3.81 -23.07 4.83
C ARG A 26 4.61 -21.89 5.38
N ASP A 27 5.61 -21.41 4.65
CA ASP A 27 6.46 -20.28 5.01
C ASP A 27 5.88 -18.94 4.49
N GLY A 28 4.75 -19.01 3.79
CA GLY A 28 4.09 -17.86 3.16
C GLY A 28 4.83 -17.35 1.94
N ASN A 29 5.64 -18.18 1.27
CA ASN A 29 6.15 -17.86 -0.06
C ASN A 29 5.00 -18.04 -1.06
N HIS A 30 4.93 -17.15 -2.06
CA HIS A 30 3.84 -17.13 -3.05
C HIS A 30 2.45 -16.88 -2.46
N GLY A 31 2.37 -16.40 -1.21
CA GLY A 31 1.13 -15.93 -0.62
C GLY A 31 0.72 -14.56 -1.19
N LEU A 32 -0.59 -14.37 -1.33
CA LEU A 32 -1.21 -13.08 -1.63
C LEU A 32 -1.59 -12.40 -0.31
N ALA A 33 -1.63 -11.08 -0.30
CA ALA A 33 -2.08 -10.33 0.85
C ALA A 33 -3.60 -10.13 0.79
N ASN A 34 -4.24 -10.10 1.95
CA ASN A 34 -5.64 -9.77 2.08
C ASN A 34 -5.83 -8.25 1.91
N HIS A 35 -6.51 -7.88 0.84
CA HIS A 35 -6.81 -6.50 0.47
C HIS A 35 -8.23 -6.05 0.82
N GLY A 36 -9.07 -6.98 1.30
CA GLY A 36 -10.46 -6.78 1.69
C GLY A 36 -10.73 -5.43 2.38
N PRO A 37 -10.03 -5.13 3.48
CA PRO A 37 -10.30 -3.92 4.24
C PRO A 37 -10.06 -2.62 3.46
N MET A 38 -9.02 -2.62 2.61
CA MET A 38 -8.66 -1.45 1.81
C MET A 38 -9.64 -1.24 0.65
N ALA A 39 -10.03 -2.32 -0.03
CA ALA A 39 -11.00 -2.26 -1.11
C ALA A 39 -12.40 -1.85 -0.60
N ALA A 40 -12.85 -2.42 0.52
CA ALA A 40 -14.11 -2.05 1.16
C ALA A 40 -14.13 -0.57 1.57
N GLU A 41 -13.05 -0.04 2.14
CA GLU A 41 -12.94 1.38 2.47
C GLU A 41 -13.05 2.27 1.23
N VAL A 42 -12.38 1.92 0.12
CA VAL A 42 -12.48 2.67 -1.14
C VAL A 42 -13.90 2.64 -1.69
N LEU A 43 -14.54 1.46 -1.73
CA LEU A 43 -15.92 1.31 -2.22
C LEU A 43 -16.87 2.21 -1.44
N VAL A 44 -16.81 2.21 -0.11
CA VAL A 44 -17.67 3.05 0.73
C VAL A 44 -17.39 4.53 0.51
N ARG A 45 -16.12 4.94 0.54
CA ARG A 45 -15.74 6.35 0.37
C ARG A 45 -16.10 6.92 -0.99
N ARG A 46 -16.06 6.10 -2.05
CA ARG A 46 -16.47 6.49 -3.41
C ARG A 46 -17.97 6.30 -3.68
N GLY A 47 -18.78 6.02 -2.66
CA GLY A 47 -20.24 5.95 -2.78
C GLY A 47 -20.78 4.61 -3.28
N HIS A 48 -19.94 3.59 -3.43
CA HIS A 48 -20.30 2.24 -3.86
C HIS A 48 -20.54 1.28 -2.67
N GLY A 49 -20.98 1.80 -1.51
CA GLY A 49 -21.19 0.99 -0.30
C GLY A 49 -22.16 -0.18 -0.47
N ALA A 50 -23.14 -0.07 -1.37
CA ALA A 50 -24.07 -1.16 -1.69
C ALA A 50 -23.41 -2.37 -2.36
N GLN A 51 -22.21 -2.19 -2.94
CA GLN A 51 -21.45 -3.26 -3.61
C GLN A 51 -20.54 -4.02 -2.65
N VAL A 52 -20.37 -3.55 -1.40
CA VAL A 52 -19.46 -4.14 -0.42
C VAL A 52 -19.87 -5.57 -0.05
N SER A 53 -21.13 -5.80 0.34
CA SER A 53 -21.57 -7.16 0.72
C SER A 53 -21.48 -8.15 -0.45
N PRO A 54 -22.03 -7.86 -1.65
CA PRO A 54 -21.89 -8.76 -2.80
C PRO A 54 -20.43 -9.06 -3.18
N TRP A 55 -19.57 -8.03 -3.14
CA TRP A 55 -18.14 -8.20 -3.41
C TRP A 55 -17.47 -9.12 -2.37
N LEU A 56 -17.79 -8.95 -1.09
CA LEU A 56 -17.27 -9.79 -0.01
C LEU A 56 -17.75 -11.24 -0.09
N ASP A 57 -18.96 -11.51 -0.60
CA ASP A 57 -19.48 -12.87 -0.76
C ASP A 57 -18.56 -13.71 -1.67
N THR A 58 -17.96 -13.09 -2.68
CA THR A 58 -16.95 -13.73 -3.53
C THR A 58 -15.56 -13.66 -2.92
N TYR A 59 -15.15 -12.49 -2.44
CA TYR A 59 -13.78 -12.25 -1.96
C TYR A 59 -13.38 -13.15 -0.79
N LEU A 60 -14.28 -13.37 0.18
CA LEU A 60 -14.00 -14.16 1.37
C LEU A 60 -13.67 -15.64 1.06
N ALA A 61 -14.14 -16.18 -0.07
CA ALA A 61 -13.85 -17.55 -0.47
C ALA A 61 -12.37 -17.80 -0.79
N ARG A 62 -11.60 -16.74 -1.07
CA ARG A 62 -10.14 -16.78 -1.29
C ARG A 62 -9.35 -16.81 0.01
N LEU A 63 -9.94 -16.31 1.10
CA LEU A 63 -9.24 -16.02 2.33
C LEU A 63 -9.15 -17.24 3.24
N ILE A 64 -8.14 -17.23 4.10
CA ILE A 64 -7.95 -18.22 5.16
C ILE A 64 -8.18 -17.59 6.52
N GLU A 65 -8.46 -18.41 7.52
CA GLU A 65 -8.65 -17.96 8.90
C GLU A 65 -7.41 -17.22 9.43
N LEU A 66 -7.65 -16.25 10.31
CA LEU A 66 -6.59 -15.57 11.04
C LEU A 66 -5.82 -16.59 11.88
N PRO A 67 -4.47 -16.68 11.75
CA PRO A 67 -3.70 -17.61 12.57
C PRO A 67 -3.88 -17.33 14.06
N SER A 68 -4.09 -18.39 14.85
CA SER A 68 -4.15 -18.29 16.31
C SER A 68 -2.81 -17.81 16.88
N SER A 69 -2.88 -17.06 17.97
CA SER A 69 -1.74 -16.75 18.83
C SER A 69 -1.15 -18.03 19.43
N ARG A 70 0.17 -18.06 19.51
CA ARG A 70 1.00 -19.17 20.00
C ARG A 70 1.87 -18.73 21.17
N GLU A 71 2.42 -17.53 21.09
CA GLU A 71 3.32 -16.98 22.11
C GLU A 71 3.02 -15.50 22.34
N PRO A 72 2.49 -15.12 23.51
CA PRO A 72 2.19 -13.73 23.81
C PRO A 72 3.42 -12.82 23.64
N ILE A 73 3.24 -11.72 22.91
CA ILE A 73 4.25 -10.67 22.80
C ILE A 73 4.21 -9.78 24.04
N ASN A 74 5.38 -9.52 24.61
CA ASN A 74 5.62 -8.71 25.80
C ASN A 74 6.92 -7.90 25.66
N GLU A 75 7.24 -7.08 26.66
CA GLU A 75 8.42 -6.22 26.66
C GLU A 75 9.75 -6.98 26.49
N GLN A 76 9.80 -8.25 26.91
CA GLN A 76 11.00 -9.07 26.86
C GLN A 76 11.25 -9.67 25.47
N ASN A 77 10.20 -10.01 24.71
CA ASN A 77 10.33 -10.69 23.41
C ASN A 77 9.91 -9.83 22.20
N LEU A 78 9.47 -8.58 22.38
CA LEU A 78 8.93 -7.75 21.29
C LEU A 78 9.91 -7.55 20.13
N ARG A 79 11.20 -7.36 20.43
CA ARG A 79 12.24 -7.08 19.42
C ARG A 79 12.51 -8.32 18.57
N ASP A 80 12.58 -9.47 19.22
CA ASP A 80 12.81 -10.76 18.54
C ASP A 80 11.58 -11.21 17.76
N ALA A 81 10.38 -10.76 18.14
CA ALA A 81 9.14 -11.04 17.45
C ALA A 81 8.94 -10.23 16.14
N LEU A 82 9.61 -9.09 16.00
CA LEU A 82 9.52 -8.25 14.81
C LEU A 82 10.11 -8.97 13.60
N GLY A 83 9.34 -9.01 12.51
CA GLY A 83 9.76 -9.72 11.29
C GLY A 83 9.74 -11.25 11.40
N GLY A 84 9.15 -11.81 12.47
CA GLY A 84 9.04 -13.26 12.70
C GLY A 84 8.12 -14.01 11.71
N GLY A 85 7.56 -13.31 10.72
CA GLY A 85 6.83 -13.88 9.61
C GLY A 85 5.40 -14.33 9.96
N ARG A 86 4.83 -15.15 9.07
CA ARG A 86 3.45 -15.64 9.17
C ARG A 86 3.13 -16.31 10.52
N ALA A 87 4.12 -16.97 11.13
CA ALA A 87 3.96 -17.67 12.40
C ALA A 87 3.67 -16.74 13.58
N ARG A 88 4.05 -15.45 13.51
CA ARG A 88 3.85 -14.46 14.58
C ARG A 88 2.63 -13.54 14.35
N VAL A 89 1.90 -13.70 13.24
CA VAL A 89 0.77 -12.81 12.89
C VAL A 89 -0.31 -12.83 13.97
N GLY A 90 -0.68 -14.00 14.48
CA GLY A 90 -1.66 -14.14 15.56
C GLY A 90 -1.22 -13.47 16.85
N ASP A 91 0.05 -13.64 17.23
CA ASP A 91 0.63 -13.03 18.42
C ASP A 91 0.61 -11.49 18.35
N TRP A 92 0.98 -10.95 17.18
CA TRP A 92 0.94 -9.52 16.92
C TRP A 92 -0.49 -8.97 16.88
N ALA A 93 -1.45 -9.72 16.34
CA ALA A 93 -2.86 -9.32 16.31
C ALA A 93 -3.42 -9.19 17.73
N GLU A 94 -3.16 -10.17 18.61
CA GLU A 94 -3.54 -10.08 20.02
C GLU A 94 -2.83 -8.94 20.74
N TYR A 95 -1.53 -8.74 20.49
CA TYR A 95 -0.76 -7.65 21.08
C TYR A 95 -1.39 -6.29 20.75
N PHE A 96 -1.58 -5.99 19.46
CA PHE A 96 -2.14 -4.71 19.05
C PHE A 96 -3.61 -4.54 19.46
N THR A 97 -4.38 -5.63 19.53
CA THR A 97 -5.75 -5.59 20.07
C THR A 97 -5.76 -5.12 21.52
N ARG A 98 -4.86 -5.64 22.37
CA ARG A 98 -4.70 -5.16 23.76
C ARG A 98 -4.26 -3.70 23.80
N GLN A 99 -3.25 -3.33 22.99
CA GLN A 99 -2.77 -1.95 22.94
C GLN A 99 -3.87 -0.95 22.54
N MET A 100 -4.74 -1.33 21.60
CA MET A 100 -5.89 -0.49 21.20
C MET A 100 -6.98 -0.41 22.26
N ALA A 101 -7.08 -1.38 23.16
CA ALA A 101 -8.02 -1.35 24.29
C ALA A 101 -7.50 -0.47 25.44
N GLU A 102 -6.18 -0.44 25.65
CA GLU A 102 -5.52 0.26 26.76
C GLU A 102 -5.16 1.71 26.43
N HIS A 103 -4.92 2.02 25.15
CA HIS A 103 -4.44 3.33 24.71
C HIS A 103 -5.27 3.91 23.56
N PRO A 104 -5.34 5.26 23.43
CA PRO A 104 -5.89 5.89 22.24
C PRO A 104 -5.17 5.42 20.98
N TRP A 105 -5.90 5.21 19.89
CA TRP A 105 -5.33 4.69 18.64
C TRP A 105 -4.19 5.57 18.09
N LEU A 106 -4.29 6.90 18.24
CA LEU A 106 -3.23 7.83 17.86
C LEU A 106 -1.94 7.55 18.64
N HIS A 107 -2.05 7.30 19.94
CA HIS A 107 -0.90 6.96 20.77
C HIS A 107 -0.22 5.68 20.26
N VAL A 108 -1.00 4.61 20.02
CA VAL A 108 -0.47 3.35 19.50
C VAL A 108 0.20 3.53 18.13
N LEU A 109 -0.44 4.27 17.22
CA LEU A 109 0.11 4.59 15.89
C LEU A 109 1.45 5.32 16.03
N THR A 110 1.51 6.41 16.78
CA THR A 110 2.72 7.24 16.89
C THR A 110 3.87 6.53 17.59
N THR A 111 3.58 5.63 18.53
CA THR A 111 4.58 4.80 19.21
C THR A 111 5.19 3.76 18.27
N TRP A 112 4.38 3.12 17.44
CA TRP A 112 4.83 2.03 16.57
C TRP A 112 5.31 2.47 15.19
N TRP A 113 4.89 3.64 14.72
CA TRP A 113 5.30 4.17 13.42
C TRP A 113 6.82 4.15 13.21
N PRO A 114 7.67 4.78 14.06
CA PRO A 114 9.12 4.75 13.85
C PRO A 114 9.74 3.36 13.98
N VAL A 115 9.11 2.44 14.71
CA VAL A 115 9.58 1.05 14.88
C VAL A 115 9.36 0.23 13.60
N LEU A 116 8.22 0.44 12.95
CA LEU A 116 7.81 -0.31 11.76
C LEU A 116 8.33 0.29 10.45
N LEU A 117 8.60 1.59 10.44
CA LEU A 117 9.00 2.34 9.26
C LEU A 117 10.22 1.78 8.51
N PRO A 118 11.29 1.29 9.19
CA PRO A 118 12.40 0.63 8.50
C PRO A 118 11.95 -0.56 7.66
N GLY A 119 10.91 -1.28 8.09
CA GLY A 119 10.34 -2.43 7.40
C GLY A 119 9.11 -2.14 6.56
N ILE A 120 9.01 -0.94 5.98
CA ILE A 120 7.85 -0.49 5.19
C ILE A 120 7.48 -1.40 4.01
N THR A 121 8.41 -2.24 3.51
CA THR A 121 8.13 -3.24 2.46
C THR A 121 7.44 -4.50 2.99
N ALA A 122 7.07 -4.54 4.27
CA ALA A 122 6.33 -5.62 4.90
C ALA A 122 5.13 -6.05 4.04
N GLY A 123 5.18 -7.31 3.61
CA GLY A 123 4.23 -7.88 2.66
C GLY A 123 4.08 -7.00 1.42
N ALA A 124 5.15 -6.64 0.70
CA ALA A 124 5.08 -5.74 -0.46
C ALA A 124 4.35 -4.40 -0.19
N THR A 125 4.63 -3.74 0.95
CA THR A 125 4.02 -2.48 1.42
C THR A 125 2.57 -2.56 1.93
N HIS A 126 1.98 -3.75 1.98
CA HIS A 126 0.59 -3.90 2.38
C HIS A 126 0.33 -3.52 3.82
N GLY A 127 1.29 -3.72 4.73
CA GLY A 127 1.18 -3.25 6.12
C GLY A 127 0.93 -1.75 6.19
N ALA A 128 1.78 -0.96 5.52
CA ALA A 128 1.67 0.50 5.46
C ALA A 128 0.42 0.98 4.72
N ILE A 129 0.06 0.34 3.60
CA ILE A 129 -1.16 0.68 2.86
C ILE A 129 -2.39 0.44 3.76
N ARG A 130 -2.47 -0.73 4.38
CA ARG A 130 -3.60 -1.10 5.26
C ARG A 130 -3.74 -0.13 6.44
N VAL A 131 -2.62 0.29 7.05
CA VAL A 131 -2.62 1.34 8.08
C VAL A 131 -3.17 2.66 7.52
N GLY A 132 -2.73 3.11 6.35
CA GLY A 132 -3.20 4.36 5.76
C GLY A 132 -4.70 4.37 5.48
N HIS A 133 -5.26 3.26 4.99
CA HIS A 133 -6.72 3.11 4.82
C HIS A 133 -7.45 3.14 6.18
N ALA A 134 -6.95 2.43 7.20
CA ALA A 134 -7.54 2.42 8.53
C ALA A 134 -7.52 3.81 9.20
N VAL A 135 -6.42 4.55 9.08
CA VAL A 135 -6.27 5.92 9.59
C VAL A 135 -7.23 6.87 8.88
N ARG A 136 -7.40 6.73 7.56
CA ARG A 136 -8.38 7.52 6.80
C ARG A 136 -9.82 7.26 7.28
N SER A 137 -10.19 6.01 7.54
CA SER A 137 -11.49 5.68 8.16
C SER A 137 -11.66 6.31 9.54
N LEU A 138 -10.66 6.18 10.42
CA LEU A 138 -10.70 6.70 11.79
C LEU A 138 -10.81 8.23 11.83
N THR A 139 -10.05 8.93 10.97
CA THR A 139 -10.10 10.39 10.84
C THR A 139 -11.41 10.89 10.22
N GLY A 140 -12.06 10.08 9.38
CA GLY A 140 -13.40 10.32 8.86
C GLY A 140 -14.55 10.07 9.85
N GLY A 141 -14.24 9.71 11.11
CA GLY A 141 -15.24 9.50 12.16
C GLY A 141 -15.83 8.08 12.22
N VAL A 142 -15.21 7.09 11.56
CA VAL A 142 -15.62 5.68 11.65
C VAL A 142 -15.09 5.06 12.96
N GLY A 143 -15.95 4.28 13.63
CA GLY A 143 -15.81 3.92 15.05
C GLY A 143 -14.92 2.72 15.40
N GLU A 144 -15.38 1.90 16.34
CA GLU A 144 -14.60 0.83 17.01
C GLU A 144 -14.00 -0.22 16.07
N LEU A 145 -14.69 -0.55 14.97
CA LEU A 145 -14.21 -1.55 14.01
C LEU A 145 -13.02 -1.03 13.18
N ALA A 146 -12.97 0.26 12.86
CA ALA A 146 -11.79 0.84 12.21
C ALA A 146 -10.55 0.82 13.12
N ARG A 147 -10.76 0.90 14.45
CA ARG A 147 -9.67 0.73 15.45
C ARG A 147 -9.15 -0.71 15.47
N ALA A 148 -10.03 -1.70 15.39
CA ALA A 148 -9.63 -3.10 15.28
C ALA A 148 -8.89 -3.38 13.95
N GLU A 149 -9.35 -2.77 12.85
CA GLU A 149 -8.66 -2.86 11.56
C GLU A 149 -7.25 -2.26 11.64
N LEU A 150 -7.06 -1.11 12.32
CA LEU A 150 -5.73 -0.55 12.54
C LEU A 150 -4.83 -1.51 13.35
N ALA A 151 -5.37 -2.20 14.37
CA ALA A 151 -4.62 -3.22 15.10
C ALA A 151 -4.15 -4.36 14.18
N HIS A 152 -5.03 -4.86 13.31
CA HIS A 152 -4.70 -5.91 12.35
C HIS A 152 -3.67 -5.45 11.30
N ALA A 153 -3.76 -4.19 10.87
CA ALA A 153 -2.82 -3.58 9.94
C ALA A 153 -1.41 -3.47 10.53
N LEU A 154 -1.31 -2.96 11.76
CA LEU A 154 -0.04 -2.86 12.50
C LEU A 154 0.53 -4.25 12.80
N ALA A 155 -0.33 -5.22 13.14
CA ALA A 155 0.10 -6.59 13.39
C ALA A 155 0.71 -7.24 12.15
N PHE A 156 0.10 -7.06 10.99
CA PHE A 156 0.64 -7.55 9.73
C PHE A 156 1.99 -6.91 9.41
N TRP A 157 2.08 -5.59 9.57
CA TRP A 157 3.33 -4.86 9.35
C TRP A 157 4.43 -5.37 10.29
N ALA A 158 4.16 -5.50 11.59
CA ALA A 158 5.11 -5.99 12.58
C ALA A 158 5.58 -7.42 12.28
N ALA A 159 4.66 -8.32 11.91
CA ALA A 159 4.99 -9.70 11.58
C ALA A 159 5.87 -9.83 10.33
N ARG A 160 5.65 -8.98 9.30
CA ARG A 160 6.42 -8.98 8.05
C ARG A 160 7.53 -7.92 7.99
N CYS A 161 7.80 -7.22 9.09
CA CYS A 161 8.75 -6.11 9.17
C CYS A 161 10.15 -6.57 8.76
N ARG A 162 10.66 -6.06 7.63
CA ARG A 162 12.02 -6.37 7.15
C ARG A 162 12.64 -5.14 6.53
N PRO A 163 13.83 -4.70 6.98
CA PRO A 163 14.48 -3.53 6.44
C PRO A 163 14.88 -3.74 4.97
N ILE A 164 14.85 -2.65 4.19
CA ILE A 164 15.39 -2.64 2.83
C ILE A 164 16.93 -2.54 2.93
N PRO A 165 17.69 -3.49 2.35
CA PRO A 165 19.14 -3.41 2.33
C PRO A 165 19.65 -2.15 1.62
N GLY A 166 20.58 -1.44 2.27
CA GLY A 166 21.18 -0.22 1.70
C GLY A 166 20.21 0.95 1.56
N ALA A 167 19.10 0.98 2.31
CA ALA A 167 18.17 2.10 2.32
C ALA A 167 18.91 3.41 2.63
N THR A 168 18.80 4.39 1.74
CA THR A 168 19.46 5.70 1.86
C THR A 168 18.41 6.80 1.77
N PRO A 169 18.35 7.76 2.71
CA PRO A 169 17.36 8.83 2.65
C PRO A 169 17.62 9.78 1.46
N PRO A 170 16.59 10.46 0.95
CA PRO A 170 16.74 11.52 -0.05
C PRO A 170 17.71 12.61 0.44
N SER A 171 18.65 13.00 -0.42
CA SER A 171 19.62 14.08 -0.16
C SER A 171 19.99 14.89 -1.42
N GLY A 172 19.38 14.55 -2.56
CA GLY A 172 19.66 15.12 -3.86
C GLY A 172 18.73 16.28 -4.21
N ASN A 173 18.48 16.46 -5.50
CA ASN A 173 17.72 17.59 -6.05
C ASN A 173 16.77 17.20 -7.20
N LEU A 174 16.68 15.91 -7.56
CA LEU A 174 15.84 15.46 -8.66
C LEU A 174 14.36 15.50 -8.28
N SER A 175 13.51 15.77 -9.27
CA SER A 175 12.06 15.54 -9.12
C SER A 175 11.76 14.05 -8.98
N PRO A 176 10.59 13.65 -8.46
CA PRO A 176 10.21 12.25 -8.40
C PRO A 176 10.24 11.54 -9.77
N GLU A 177 9.83 12.20 -10.85
CA GLU A 177 9.89 11.64 -12.21
C GLU A 177 11.33 11.34 -12.64
N GLN A 178 12.24 12.30 -12.41
CA GLN A 178 13.66 12.16 -12.73
C GLN A 178 14.34 11.09 -11.87
N ALA A 179 14.01 11.06 -10.57
CA ALA A 179 14.56 10.08 -9.63
C ALA A 179 14.09 8.65 -9.98
N LEU A 180 12.81 8.46 -10.33
CA LEU A 180 12.26 7.18 -10.79
C LEU A 180 12.96 6.69 -12.06
N ALA A 181 13.21 7.58 -13.03
CA ALA A 181 13.92 7.24 -14.26
C ALA A 181 15.38 6.84 -14.03
N GLY A 182 15.99 7.27 -12.92
CA GLY A 182 17.37 6.97 -12.56
C GLY A 182 17.56 5.71 -11.71
N ILE A 183 16.50 4.97 -11.38
CA ILE A 183 16.61 3.75 -10.56
C ILE A 183 17.24 2.62 -11.39
N PRO A 184 18.35 2.00 -10.93
CA PRO A 184 18.91 0.84 -11.60
C PRO A 184 18.01 -0.39 -11.39
N HIS A 185 17.75 -1.15 -12.45
CA HIS A 185 16.95 -2.37 -12.38
C HIS A 185 17.82 -3.57 -11.96
N LEU A 186 17.24 -4.52 -11.23
CA LEU A 186 17.85 -5.83 -11.03
C LEU A 186 18.04 -6.53 -12.38
N ALA A 187 19.26 -7.01 -12.66
CA ALA A 187 19.54 -7.77 -13.88
C ALA A 187 18.77 -9.10 -13.93
N ASP A 188 18.66 -9.77 -12.78
CA ASP A 188 17.80 -10.94 -12.59
C ASP A 188 16.61 -10.57 -11.71
N GLN A 189 15.44 -10.47 -12.33
CA GLN A 189 14.16 -10.24 -11.68
C GLN A 189 13.42 -11.56 -11.41
N SER A 190 14.10 -12.70 -11.27
CA SER A 190 13.44 -13.96 -10.89
C SER A 190 13.18 -14.07 -9.38
N GLY A 191 12.21 -14.91 -9.01
CA GLY A 191 11.89 -15.24 -7.62
C GLY A 191 10.88 -14.30 -6.95
N VAL A 192 10.54 -14.63 -5.70
CA VAL A 192 9.60 -13.89 -4.85
C VAL A 192 10.18 -12.54 -4.39
N ILE A 193 9.31 -11.60 -4.00
CA ILE A 193 9.71 -10.23 -3.61
C ILE A 193 10.83 -10.22 -2.59
N ALA A 194 10.74 -11.02 -1.53
CA ALA A 194 11.75 -11.06 -0.47
C ALA A 194 13.15 -11.40 -1.01
N ARG A 195 13.25 -12.31 -2.00
CA ARG A 195 14.53 -12.67 -2.63
C ARG A 195 15.03 -11.59 -3.57
N ARG A 196 14.15 -10.91 -4.30
CA ARG A 196 14.53 -9.77 -5.14
C ARG A 196 15.08 -8.63 -4.30
N LEU A 197 14.36 -8.23 -3.25
CA LEU A 197 14.75 -7.12 -2.38
C LEU A 197 16.08 -7.37 -1.66
N ALA A 198 16.36 -8.62 -1.28
CA ALA A 198 17.62 -9.01 -0.65
C ALA A 198 18.86 -8.74 -1.52
N ARG A 199 18.71 -8.69 -2.85
CA ARG A 199 19.81 -8.45 -3.82
C ARG A 199 20.04 -6.97 -4.12
N LEU A 200 19.20 -6.06 -3.62
CA LEU A 200 19.30 -4.64 -3.95
C LEU A 200 20.61 -4.00 -3.46
N ALA A 201 21.16 -4.47 -2.34
CA ALA A 201 22.45 -4.00 -1.83
C ALA A 201 23.61 -4.24 -2.81
N ASP A 202 23.48 -5.23 -3.69
CA ASP A 202 24.51 -5.59 -4.67
C ASP A 202 24.35 -4.85 -6.01
N VAL A 203 23.26 -4.07 -6.18
CA VAL A 203 22.99 -3.34 -7.42
C VAL A 203 23.91 -2.11 -7.52
N PRO A 204 24.75 -1.99 -8.56
CA PRO A 204 25.60 -0.81 -8.74
C PRO A 204 24.79 0.48 -8.78
N GLY A 205 25.21 1.48 -7.99
CA GLY A 205 24.54 2.78 -7.92
C GLY A 205 23.27 2.83 -7.05
N TRP A 206 22.87 1.72 -6.40
CA TRP A 206 21.65 1.65 -5.60
C TRP A 206 21.54 2.73 -4.48
N PRO A 207 22.57 2.98 -3.65
CA PRO A 207 22.50 4.06 -2.66
C PRO A 207 22.37 5.45 -3.30
N ALA A 208 23.11 5.70 -4.39
CA ALA A 208 23.09 6.99 -5.08
C ALA A 208 21.73 7.27 -5.74
N ALA A 209 21.10 6.25 -6.32
CA ALA A 209 19.77 6.37 -6.93
C ALA A 209 18.69 6.73 -5.89
N GLN A 210 18.73 6.13 -4.71
CA GLN A 210 17.83 6.49 -3.60
C GLN A 210 18.10 7.90 -3.09
N ALA A 211 19.37 8.27 -2.91
CA ALA A 211 19.76 9.60 -2.46
C ALA A 211 19.36 10.71 -3.45
N ALA A 212 19.24 10.41 -4.75
CA ALA A 212 19.06 11.41 -5.80
C ALA A 212 17.75 12.21 -5.72
N LEU A 213 16.70 11.65 -5.12
CA LEU A 213 15.44 12.36 -4.89
C LEU A 213 15.71 13.63 -4.06
N ARG A 214 15.04 14.73 -4.42
CA ARG A 214 15.09 15.98 -3.66
C ARG A 214 14.71 15.76 -2.19
N ALA A 215 15.57 16.21 -1.28
CA ALA A 215 15.23 16.26 0.14
C ALA A 215 14.22 17.39 0.42
N PRO A 216 13.19 17.17 1.26
CA PRO A 216 12.34 18.25 1.73
C PRO A 216 13.14 19.22 2.62
N ALA A 217 12.92 20.53 2.49
CA ALA A 217 13.64 21.50 3.31
C ALA A 217 13.10 21.57 4.74
N ASN A 218 11.81 21.27 4.90
CA ASN A 218 11.13 21.14 6.19
C ASN A 218 9.95 20.15 6.08
N ALA A 219 9.25 19.89 7.19
CA ALA A 219 8.12 18.95 7.19
C ALA A 219 7.00 19.37 6.23
N ASP A 220 6.70 20.67 6.11
CA ASP A 220 5.58 21.17 5.30
C ASP A 220 5.78 20.95 3.79
N ASP A 221 7.00 20.72 3.33
CA ASP A 221 7.30 20.34 1.94
C ASP A 221 6.93 18.88 1.62
N VAL A 222 6.82 18.02 2.64
CA VAL A 222 6.65 16.57 2.47
C VAL A 222 5.34 16.19 1.78
N PRO A 223 4.16 16.72 2.17
CA PRO A 223 2.91 16.38 1.51
C PRO A 223 2.95 16.67 0.00
N LYS A 224 3.53 17.82 -0.40
CA LYS A 224 3.69 18.19 -1.81
C LYS A 224 4.63 17.24 -2.54
N LEU A 225 5.74 16.84 -1.93
CA LEU A 225 6.68 15.92 -2.56
C LEU A 225 6.09 14.50 -2.68
N LEU A 226 5.23 14.07 -1.74
CA LEU A 226 4.45 12.85 -1.88
C LEU A 226 3.43 12.97 -3.02
N ASP A 227 2.77 14.12 -3.20
CA ASP A 227 1.88 14.35 -4.35
C ASP A 227 2.60 14.22 -5.69
N GLU A 228 3.78 14.83 -5.81
CA GLU A 228 4.65 14.70 -6.97
C GLU A 228 5.05 13.23 -7.20
N LEU A 229 5.41 12.49 -6.14
CA LEU A 229 5.77 11.06 -6.22
C LEU A 229 4.59 10.17 -6.64
N VAL A 230 3.40 10.36 -6.05
CA VAL A 230 2.19 9.59 -6.39
C VAL A 230 1.80 9.84 -7.84
N ARG A 231 1.84 11.10 -8.30
CA ARG A 231 1.59 11.45 -9.70
C ARG A 231 2.60 10.79 -10.63
N ALA A 232 3.90 10.94 -10.34
CA ALA A 232 4.97 10.38 -11.15
C ALA A 232 4.84 8.84 -11.28
N ALA A 233 4.58 8.15 -10.17
CA ALA A 233 4.39 6.70 -10.16
C ALA A 233 3.11 6.27 -10.92
N THR A 234 2.01 7.01 -10.76
CA THR A 234 0.73 6.73 -11.45
C THR A 234 0.89 6.85 -12.97
N VAL A 235 1.52 7.93 -13.46
CA VAL A 235 1.77 8.11 -14.90
C VAL A 235 2.79 7.10 -15.41
N ARG A 236 3.85 6.80 -14.63
CA ARG A 236 4.85 5.80 -14.99
C ARG A 236 4.25 4.40 -15.15
N TYR A 237 3.25 4.05 -14.34
CA TYR A 237 2.52 2.78 -14.43
C TYR A 237 1.98 2.53 -15.84
N LEU A 238 1.46 3.57 -16.52
CA LEU A 238 0.88 3.47 -17.86
C LEU A 238 1.81 2.76 -18.86
N HIS A 239 3.11 3.01 -18.77
CA HIS A 239 4.11 2.47 -19.69
C HIS A 239 4.79 1.19 -19.20
N HIS A 240 4.92 1.00 -17.89
CA HIS A 240 5.78 -0.04 -17.29
C HIS A 240 4.99 -1.19 -16.65
N ALA A 241 3.68 -1.04 -16.42
CA ALA A 241 2.86 -2.00 -15.70
C ALA A 241 2.92 -3.43 -16.27
N HIS A 242 3.18 -3.58 -17.57
CA HIS A 242 3.23 -4.89 -18.24
C HIS A 242 4.28 -5.86 -17.66
N GLY A 243 5.32 -5.38 -16.97
CA GLY A 243 6.29 -6.25 -16.30
C GLY A 243 5.74 -6.96 -15.08
N SER A 244 4.95 -6.25 -14.25
CA SER A 244 4.24 -6.84 -13.10
C SER A 244 3.06 -5.95 -12.69
N PRO A 245 1.88 -6.12 -13.31
CA PRO A 245 0.77 -5.18 -13.15
C PRO A 245 0.33 -5.04 -11.69
N ILE A 246 0.32 -6.14 -10.95
CA ILE A 246 -0.07 -6.19 -9.53
C ILE A 246 0.98 -5.53 -8.63
N LEU A 247 2.26 -5.86 -8.76
CA LEU A 247 3.28 -5.29 -7.87
C LEU A 247 3.47 -3.81 -8.15
N LEU A 248 3.41 -3.39 -9.42
CA LEU A 248 3.65 -2.00 -9.81
C LEU A 248 2.54 -1.04 -9.38
N VAL A 249 1.32 -1.48 -9.04
CA VAL A 249 0.33 -0.54 -8.46
C VAL A 249 0.80 0.05 -7.12
N HIS A 250 1.64 -0.68 -6.39
CA HIS A 250 2.13 -0.31 -5.07
C HIS A 250 3.06 0.91 -5.11
N THR A 251 3.67 1.19 -6.26
CA THR A 251 4.53 2.38 -6.43
C THR A 251 3.74 3.69 -6.30
N ALA A 252 2.43 3.67 -6.56
CA ALA A 252 1.54 4.80 -6.38
C ALA A 252 0.69 4.68 -5.09
N THR A 253 0.16 3.48 -4.80
CA THR A 253 -0.77 3.32 -3.67
C THR A 253 -0.08 3.39 -2.30
N ALA A 254 1.18 2.95 -2.18
CA ALA A 254 1.94 3.06 -0.93
C ALA A 254 2.26 4.52 -0.55
N PRO A 255 2.84 5.37 -1.43
CA PRO A 255 3.04 6.78 -1.09
C PRO A 255 1.72 7.53 -0.88
N ASN A 256 0.64 7.17 -1.59
CA ASN A 256 -0.68 7.76 -1.34
C ASN A 256 -1.20 7.42 0.06
N ALA A 257 -1.06 6.17 0.51
CA ALA A 257 -1.43 5.76 1.87
C ALA A 257 -0.60 6.47 2.95
N ILE A 258 0.70 6.65 2.71
CA ILE A 258 1.59 7.41 3.63
C ILE A 258 1.14 8.87 3.72
N LYS A 259 0.86 9.52 2.57
CA LYS A 259 0.32 10.89 2.52
C LYS A 259 -0.94 11.02 3.40
N HIS A 260 -1.88 10.09 3.27
CA HIS A 260 -3.12 10.10 4.07
C HIS A 260 -2.88 9.85 5.56
N THR A 261 -1.75 9.27 5.94
CA THR A 261 -1.41 9.02 7.34
C THR A 261 -0.75 10.23 8.01
N LEU A 262 -0.08 11.10 7.25
CA LEU A 262 0.69 12.23 7.79
C LEU A 262 -0.08 13.11 8.79
N PRO A 263 -1.37 13.48 8.56
CA PRO A 263 -2.11 14.31 9.51
C PRO A 263 -2.32 13.68 10.89
N ALA A 264 -2.19 12.36 11.01
CA ALA A 264 -2.27 11.64 12.28
C ALA A 264 -0.90 11.44 12.95
N LEU A 265 0.18 11.93 12.35
CA LEU A 265 1.55 11.76 12.80
C LEU A 265 2.16 13.10 13.24
N PRO A 266 3.07 13.08 14.25
CA PRO A 266 3.89 14.24 14.58
C PRO A 266 4.71 14.72 13.35
N PRO A 267 4.88 16.03 13.13
CA PRO A 267 5.60 16.58 11.97
C PRO A 267 7.01 16.04 11.77
N GLU A 268 7.71 15.70 12.86
CA GLU A 268 9.04 15.09 12.82
C GLU A 268 9.08 13.73 12.12
N MET A 269 7.94 13.04 12.02
CA MET A 269 7.82 11.75 11.33
C MET A 269 7.56 11.90 9.83
N TRP A 270 7.28 13.10 9.31
CA TRP A 270 6.89 13.26 7.90
C TRP A 270 8.07 12.99 6.96
N ALA A 271 9.23 13.61 7.20
CA ALA A 271 10.42 13.36 6.37
C ALA A 271 10.93 11.90 6.46
N PRO A 272 11.00 11.26 7.64
CA PRO A 272 11.24 9.81 7.72
C PRO A 272 10.24 8.97 6.91
N SER A 273 8.96 9.34 6.93
CA SER A 273 7.91 8.60 6.21
C SER A 273 8.08 8.68 4.70
N LEU A 274 8.40 9.87 4.19
CA LEU A 274 8.78 10.07 2.80
C LEU A 274 10.01 9.24 2.42
N ALA A 275 11.07 9.28 3.23
CA ALA A 275 12.31 8.55 2.94
C ALA A 275 12.07 7.04 2.86
N ALA A 276 11.30 6.49 3.79
CA ALA A 276 10.96 5.07 3.81
C ALA A 276 10.12 4.67 2.59
N VAL A 277 9.06 5.42 2.28
CA VAL A 277 8.18 5.05 1.15
C VAL A 277 8.88 5.26 -0.19
N TRP A 278 9.74 6.27 -0.32
CA TRP A 278 10.61 6.43 -1.49
C TRP A 278 11.53 5.22 -1.68
N SER A 279 12.19 4.75 -0.62
CA SER A 279 13.03 3.54 -0.69
C SER A 279 12.22 2.31 -1.12
N ALA A 280 10.99 2.16 -0.61
CA ALA A 280 10.08 1.08 -1.03
C ALA A 280 9.67 1.19 -2.51
N VAL A 281 9.34 2.39 -2.98
CA VAL A 281 9.01 2.64 -4.39
C VAL A 281 10.20 2.32 -5.29
N ALA A 282 11.39 2.83 -4.99
CA ALA A 282 12.62 2.54 -5.72
C ALA A 282 12.91 1.03 -5.76
N ALA A 283 12.66 0.33 -4.64
CA ALA A 283 12.91 -1.10 -4.51
C ALA A 283 11.96 -1.92 -5.39
N ILE A 284 10.68 -1.56 -5.46
CA ILE A 284 9.69 -2.19 -6.33
C ILE A 284 10.01 -1.88 -7.80
N VAL A 285 10.37 -0.64 -8.13
CA VAL A 285 10.79 -0.24 -9.47
C VAL A 285 11.96 -1.09 -9.95
N SER A 286 13.05 -1.13 -9.16
CA SER A 286 14.24 -1.92 -9.49
C SER A 286 13.91 -3.40 -9.71
N ALA A 287 13.02 -3.96 -8.90
CA ALA A 287 12.73 -5.38 -8.88
C ALA A 287 11.68 -5.86 -9.90
N TYR A 288 10.83 -4.97 -10.41
CA TYR A 288 9.65 -5.37 -11.20
C TYR A 288 9.44 -4.57 -12.48
N GLU A 289 10.07 -3.41 -12.65
CA GLU A 289 9.90 -2.68 -13.90
C GLU A 289 10.67 -3.38 -15.05
N PRO A 290 10.02 -3.51 -16.22
CA PRO A 290 10.66 -4.04 -17.41
C PRO A 290 11.70 -3.05 -17.93
N GLY A 291 12.72 -3.55 -18.63
CA GLY A 291 13.78 -2.72 -19.22
C GLY A 291 13.36 -1.88 -20.44
N HIS A 292 12.09 -1.92 -20.83
CA HIS A 292 11.54 -1.16 -21.96
C HIS A 292 10.11 -0.69 -21.66
N THR A 293 9.68 0.35 -22.35
CA THR A 293 8.32 0.89 -22.26
C THR A 293 7.43 0.33 -23.36
N VAL A 294 6.13 0.31 -23.11
CA VAL A 294 5.12 0.07 -24.15
C VAL A 294 5.01 1.31 -25.06
N PRO A 295 4.92 1.13 -26.40
CA PRO A 295 4.73 2.23 -27.35
C PRO A 295 3.46 3.03 -27.07
N GLN A 296 3.50 4.35 -27.33
CA GLN A 296 2.34 5.25 -27.12
C GLN A 296 1.06 4.77 -27.81
N ALA A 297 1.19 4.17 -29.00
CA ALA A 297 0.07 3.69 -29.80
C ALA A 297 -0.68 2.49 -29.19
N GLU A 298 -0.07 1.78 -28.24
CA GLU A 298 -0.67 0.63 -27.55
C GLU A 298 -1.29 1.00 -26.20
N LEU A 299 -1.15 2.26 -25.79
CA LEU A 299 -1.71 2.74 -24.53
C LEU A 299 -3.20 3.03 -24.69
N PRO A 300 -4.02 2.68 -23.67
CA PRO A 300 -5.45 2.86 -23.77
C PRO A 300 -5.86 4.34 -23.78
N ASP A 301 -7.03 4.62 -24.34
CA ASP A 301 -7.71 5.90 -24.21
C ASP A 301 -8.56 5.97 -22.93
N VAL A 302 -8.82 7.20 -22.47
CA VAL A 302 -9.85 7.46 -21.45
C VAL A 302 -11.24 7.20 -22.05
N PRO A 303 -12.18 6.57 -21.32
CA PRO A 303 -13.54 6.41 -21.79
C PRO A 303 -14.17 7.75 -22.20
N ARG A 304 -14.86 7.77 -23.34
CA ARG A 304 -15.70 8.91 -23.74
C ARG A 304 -17.02 8.81 -22.97
N ALA A 305 -17.11 9.56 -21.88
CA ALA A 305 -18.29 9.68 -21.04
C ALA A 305 -18.43 11.14 -20.58
N ASP A 306 -19.64 11.55 -20.21
CA ASP A 306 -19.89 12.89 -19.64
C ASP A 306 -19.15 13.08 -18.31
N ASP A 307 -19.06 12.01 -17.51
CA ASP A 307 -18.22 11.93 -16.32
C ASP A 307 -17.25 10.73 -16.42
N PRO A 308 -16.02 10.95 -16.93
CA PRO A 308 -15.02 9.90 -17.03
C PRO A 308 -14.57 9.34 -15.68
N ILE A 309 -14.69 10.10 -14.58
CA ILE A 309 -14.29 9.64 -13.25
C ILE A 309 -15.32 8.62 -12.75
N ALA A 310 -16.60 8.97 -12.78
CA ALA A 310 -17.68 8.08 -12.37
C ALA A 310 -17.66 6.76 -13.19
N GLU A 311 -17.52 6.87 -14.51
CA GLU A 311 -17.42 5.72 -15.41
C GLU A 311 -16.24 4.79 -15.05
N LEU A 312 -15.08 5.35 -14.72
CA LEU A 312 -13.90 4.54 -14.36
C LEU A 312 -14.05 3.86 -13.00
N LEU A 313 -14.64 4.54 -12.02
CA LEU A 313 -14.95 3.94 -10.73
C LEU A 313 -15.95 2.79 -10.91
N GLU A 314 -17.03 2.99 -11.64
CA GLU A 314 -18.01 1.94 -11.94
C GLU A 314 -17.37 0.73 -12.63
N ARG A 315 -16.49 0.96 -13.62
CA ARG A 315 -15.74 -0.11 -14.29
C ARG A 315 -14.77 -0.84 -13.35
N ALA A 316 -14.15 -0.15 -12.42
CA ALA A 316 -13.27 -0.77 -11.42
C ALA A 316 -14.08 -1.64 -10.44
N VAL A 317 -15.25 -1.16 -10.01
CA VAL A 317 -16.17 -1.94 -9.17
C VAL A 317 -16.70 -3.16 -9.90
N ALA A 318 -17.09 -3.02 -11.18
CA ALA A 318 -17.55 -4.13 -12.00
C ALA A 318 -16.45 -5.15 -12.32
N ASN A 319 -15.19 -4.72 -12.42
CA ASN A 319 -14.04 -5.62 -12.52
C ASN A 319 -13.85 -6.40 -11.21
N GLY A 320 -13.98 -5.76 -10.05
CA GLY A 320 -13.99 -6.46 -8.76
C GLY A 320 -12.62 -6.85 -8.22
N ASP A 321 -11.52 -6.62 -8.95
CA ASP A 321 -10.17 -6.83 -8.40
C ASP A 321 -9.79 -5.70 -7.44
N GLU A 322 -9.35 -6.08 -6.24
CA GLU A 322 -8.93 -5.17 -5.18
C GLU A 322 -7.83 -4.17 -5.59
N HIS A 323 -6.90 -4.56 -6.47
CA HIS A 323 -5.81 -3.71 -6.94
C HIS A 323 -6.34 -2.67 -7.91
N VAL A 324 -7.22 -3.10 -8.83
CA VAL A 324 -7.87 -2.21 -9.79
C VAL A 324 -8.71 -1.17 -9.06
N ILE A 325 -9.49 -1.55 -8.04
CA ILE A 325 -10.30 -0.64 -7.23
C ILE A 325 -9.42 0.45 -6.57
N LYS A 326 -8.37 0.04 -5.83
CA LYS A 326 -7.51 0.99 -5.09
C LYS A 326 -6.63 1.84 -6.00
N PHE A 327 -6.12 1.25 -7.08
CA PHE A 327 -5.30 1.99 -8.02
C PHE A 327 -6.13 3.00 -8.82
N THR A 328 -7.37 2.64 -9.20
CA THR A 328 -8.32 3.58 -9.81
C THR A 328 -8.62 4.75 -8.88
N ASP A 329 -8.86 4.49 -7.59
CA ASP A 329 -9.03 5.54 -6.58
C ASP A 329 -7.83 6.49 -6.48
N THR A 330 -6.61 5.94 -6.46
CA THR A 330 -5.37 6.75 -6.45
C THR A 330 -5.22 7.57 -7.74
N ALA A 331 -5.48 6.96 -8.90
CA ALA A 331 -5.41 7.63 -10.19
C ALA A 331 -6.44 8.76 -10.33
N VAL A 332 -7.65 8.57 -9.80
CA VAL A 332 -8.68 9.61 -9.74
C VAL A 332 -8.22 10.78 -8.87
N ASP A 333 -7.63 10.52 -7.69
CA ASP A 333 -7.09 11.60 -6.84
C ASP A 333 -6.00 12.40 -7.56
N VAL A 334 -5.10 11.72 -8.28
CA VAL A 334 -4.07 12.37 -9.11
C VAL A 334 -4.71 13.22 -10.21
N TYR A 335 -5.69 12.70 -10.92
CA TYR A 335 -6.39 13.45 -11.98
C TYR A 335 -7.10 14.68 -11.41
N GLN A 336 -7.83 14.53 -10.29
CA GLN A 336 -8.55 15.64 -9.65
C GLN A 336 -7.61 16.74 -9.17
N ALA A 337 -6.41 16.39 -8.71
CA ALA A 337 -5.41 17.36 -8.25
C ALA A 337 -4.64 18.05 -9.40
N SER A 338 -4.41 17.36 -10.52
CA SER A 338 -3.47 17.81 -11.57
C SER A 338 -4.11 18.11 -12.93
N GLY A 339 -5.30 17.58 -13.21
CA GLY A 339 -5.93 17.59 -14.53
C GLY A 339 -5.26 16.67 -15.57
N ASP A 340 -4.30 15.83 -15.16
CA ASP A 340 -3.50 15.00 -16.05
C ASP A 340 -4.26 13.75 -16.54
N PRO A 341 -4.67 13.68 -17.82
CA PRO A 341 -5.47 12.56 -18.32
C PRO A 341 -4.71 11.23 -18.32
N ASP A 342 -3.37 11.23 -18.29
CA ASP A 342 -2.59 10.00 -18.23
C ASP A 342 -2.81 9.23 -16.92
N ALA A 343 -3.21 9.92 -15.84
CA ALA A 343 -3.63 9.26 -14.62
C ALA A 343 -4.88 8.37 -14.85
N LEU A 344 -5.90 8.89 -15.54
CA LEU A 344 -7.09 8.11 -15.88
C LEU A 344 -6.78 6.98 -16.87
N ARG A 345 -5.86 7.21 -17.83
CA ARG A 345 -5.38 6.15 -18.73
C ARG A 345 -4.65 5.04 -17.97
N ALA A 346 -3.91 5.37 -16.91
CA ALA A 346 -3.28 4.38 -16.05
C ALA A 346 -4.31 3.49 -15.34
N ALA A 347 -5.43 4.05 -14.87
CA ALA A 347 -6.54 3.26 -14.30
C ALA A 347 -7.15 2.31 -15.33
N VAL A 348 -7.35 2.77 -16.57
CA VAL A 348 -7.80 1.91 -17.68
C VAL A 348 -6.79 0.79 -17.93
N ARG A 349 -5.49 1.11 -17.92
CA ARG A 349 -4.40 0.14 -18.13
C ARG A 349 -4.38 -0.92 -17.04
N ALA A 350 -4.55 -0.55 -15.77
CA ALA A 350 -4.63 -1.49 -14.66
C ALA A 350 -5.76 -2.51 -14.88
N ARG A 351 -6.96 -2.04 -15.23
CA ARG A 351 -8.11 -2.91 -15.54
C ARG A 351 -7.85 -3.86 -16.71
N HIS A 352 -7.12 -3.43 -17.75
CA HIS A 352 -6.80 -4.29 -18.89
C HIS A 352 -5.76 -5.37 -18.57
N LEU A 353 -4.85 -5.10 -17.63
CA LEU A 353 -3.74 -5.99 -17.29
C LEU A 353 -4.04 -6.91 -16.10
N ILE A 354 -4.96 -6.52 -15.22
CA ILE A 354 -5.31 -7.25 -14.01
C ILE A 354 -6.70 -7.87 -14.23
N VAL A 355 -6.71 -9.18 -14.45
CA VAL A 355 -7.93 -9.97 -14.58
C VAL A 355 -8.30 -10.50 -13.20
N PRO A 356 -9.56 -10.38 -12.75
CA PRO A 356 -10.00 -10.92 -11.48
C PRO A 356 -9.81 -12.44 -11.42
N GLU A 357 -9.39 -12.95 -10.28
CA GLU A 357 -9.20 -14.40 -10.01
C GLU A 357 -10.51 -15.15 -9.79
#